data_AF-A0A434RZ98-F1
#
_entry.id   AF-A0A434RZ98-F1
#
_cell.length_a   1.000
_cell.length_b   1.000
_cell.length_c   1.000
_cell.angle_alpha   90.00
_cell.angle_beta   90.00
_cell.angle_gamma   90.00
#
_symmetry.space_group_name_H-M   'P 1'
#
loop_
_entity.id
_entity.type
_entity.pdbx_description
1 polymer ?
#
loop_
_entity_poly.entity_id
_entity_poly.type
_entity_poly.pdbx_seq_one_letter_code
_entity_poly.pdbx_strand_id
1 'polypeptide(L)' 'TAPVSMGVIPAGQTARMAVTPAVQEKLAQGAVLAVSLEPAGGSPTGQPTGPVVAAGDLKGI' A
#
# COMPACT_ATOMS: atom_id res chain seq x y z
N THR A 1 -3.71 8.02 -10.65
CA THR A 1 -4.13 6.61 -10.88
C THR A 1 -4.80 6.10 -9.62
N ALA A 2 -5.62 5.04 -9.72
CA ALA A 2 -6.16 4.40 -8.53
C ALA A 2 -5.02 3.75 -7.70
N PRO A 3 -5.08 3.78 -6.36
CA PRO A 3 -4.19 3.00 -5.51
C PRO A 3 -4.15 1.53 -5.90
N VAL A 4 -3.01 0.88 -5.69
CA VAL A 4 -2.87 -0.57 -5.82
C VAL A 4 -2.61 -1.12 -4.43
N SER A 5 -3.45 -2.05 -3.98
CA SER A 5 -3.24 -2.72 -2.69
C SER A 5 -1.93 -3.50 -2.70
N MET A 6 -1.08 -3.22 -1.70
CA MET A 6 0.15 -3.98 -1.45
C MET A 6 -0.12 -5.20 -0.53
N GLY A 7 -1.28 -5.21 0.15
CA GLY A 7 -1.73 -6.23 1.11
C GLY A 7 -2.10 -5.64 2.48
N VAL A 8 -2.18 -6.49 3.50
CA VAL A 8 -2.62 -6.12 4.86
C VAL A 8 -1.47 -6.28 5.87
N ILE A 9 -1.35 -5.33 6.79
CA ILE A 9 -0.40 -5.37 7.90
C ILE A 9 -1.15 -5.79 9.17
N PRO A 10 -0.87 -6.96 9.77
CA PRO A 10 -1.49 -7.34 11.04
C PRO A 10 -1.09 -6.39 12.17
N ALA A 11 -2.04 -6.05 13.04
CA ALA A 11 -1.79 -5.13 14.15
C ALA A 11 -0.65 -5.63 15.06
N GLY A 12 0.28 -4.73 15.37
CA GLY A 12 1.43 -5.03 16.23
C GLY A 12 2.50 -5.94 15.60
N GLN A 13 2.42 -6.20 14.28
CA GLN A 13 3.37 -7.07 13.59
C GLN A 13 4.05 -6.35 12.43
N THR A 14 5.25 -6.83 12.09
CA THR A 14 5.95 -6.44 10.87
C THR A 14 5.51 -7.32 9.71
N ALA A 15 4.97 -6.72 8.66
CA ALA A 15 4.70 -7.41 7.40
C ALA A 15 5.86 -7.22 6.41
N ARG A 16 6.12 -8.24 5.59
CA ARG A 16 6.99 -8.15 4.41
C ARG A 16 6.17 -8.43 3.18
N MET A 17 6.37 -7.62 2.15
CA MET A 17 5.61 -7.71 0.90
C MET A 17 6.58 -7.87 -0.26
N ALA A 18 6.30 -8.82 -1.13
CA ALA A 18 7.08 -8.98 -2.35
C ALA A 18 6.75 -7.81 -3.29
N VAL A 19 7.79 -7.10 -3.74
CA VAL A 19 7.66 -6.09 -4.79
C VAL A 19 7.84 -6.79 -6.12
N THR A 20 6.74 -6.99 -6.85
CA THR A 20 6.79 -7.59 -8.18
C THR A 20 7.38 -6.62 -9.19
N PRO A 21 7.92 -7.08 -10.34
CA PRO A 21 8.45 -6.18 -11.38
C PRO A 21 7.45 -5.10 -11.83
N ALA A 22 6.17 -5.45 -11.95
CA ALA A 22 5.12 -4.49 -12.33
C ALA A 22 4.88 -3.42 -11.26
N VAL A 23 5.05 -3.74 -9.98
CA VAL A 23 5.00 -2.73 -8.90
C VAL A 23 6.28 -1.89 -8.93
N GLN A 24 7.44 -2.50 -9.14
CA GLN A 24 8.73 -1.81 -9.22
C GLN A 24 8.73 -0.75 -10.32
N GLU A 25 8.19 -1.05 -11.51
CA GLU A 25 8.04 -0.08 -12.60
C GLU A 25 7.16 1.11 -12.22
N LYS A 26 6.09 0.88 -11.44
CA LYS A 26 5.23 1.97 -10.94
C LYS A 26 5.94 2.82 -9.89
N LEU A 27 6.70 2.19 -9.00
CA LEU A 27 7.48 2.89 -7.98
C LEU A 27 8.55 3.78 -8.62
N ALA A 28 9.23 3.30 -9.67
CA ALA A 28 10.27 4.04 -10.40
C ALA A 28 9.75 5.32 -11.08
N GLN A 29 8.44 5.42 -11.34
CA GLN A 29 7.79 6.63 -11.87
C GLN A 29 7.47 7.66 -10.78
N GLY A 30 7.79 7.35 -9.52
CA GLY A 30 7.34 8.07 -8.33
C GLY A 30 6.01 7.53 -7.83
N ALA A 31 5.93 7.32 -6.52
CA ALA A 31 4.73 6.79 -5.87
C ALA A 31 4.56 7.35 -4.46
N VAL A 32 3.33 7.28 -3.96
CA VAL A 32 3.03 7.48 -2.55
C VAL A 32 2.62 6.13 -1.97
N LEU A 33 3.31 5.68 -0.92
CA LEU A 33 2.82 4.59 -0.08
C LEU A 33 1.87 5.15 0.96
N ALA A 34 0.72 4.52 1.12
CA ALA A 34 -0.28 4.89 2.10
C ALA A 34 -0.71 3.67 2.93
N VAL A 35 -1.01 3.89 4.20
CA VAL A 35 -1.58 2.89 5.11
C VAL A 35 -2.97 3.35 5.50
N SER A 36 -3.99 2.54 5.24
CA SER A 36 -5.37 2.78 5.66
C SER A 36 -5.80 1.85 6.79
N LEU A 37 -6.77 2.31 7.58
CA LEU A 37 -7.50 1.44 8.51
C LEU A 37 -8.53 0.64 7.71
N GLU A 38 -8.40 -0.67 7.69
CA GLU A 38 -9.28 -1.57 6.92
C GLU A 38 -10.01 -2.54 7.85
N PRO A 39 -11.16 -3.10 7.40
CA PRO A 39 -11.78 -4.25 8.03
C PRO A 39 -10.85 -5.46 8.09
N ALA A 40 -11.21 -6.45 8.91
CA ALA A 40 -10.51 -7.73 8.94
C ALA A 40 -10.50 -8.38 7.55
N GLY A 41 -9.31 -8.79 7.09
CA GLY A 41 -9.10 -9.31 5.72
C GLY A 41 -8.74 -8.23 4.68
N GLY A 42 -8.81 -6.95 5.05
CA GLY A 42 -8.49 -5.84 4.15
C GLY A 42 -9.68 -5.40 3.27
N SER A 43 -9.41 -4.49 2.33
CA SER A 43 -10.41 -4.03 1.38
C SER A 43 -10.87 -5.16 0.44
N PRO A 44 -12.19 -5.38 0.26
CA PRO A 44 -12.71 -6.33 -0.73
C PRO A 44 -12.47 -5.91 -2.18
N THR A 45 -12.17 -4.63 -2.42
CA THR A 45 -12.08 -4.06 -3.78
C THR A 45 -10.65 -3.74 -4.21
N GLY A 46 -9.69 -3.85 -3.30
CA GLY A 46 -8.31 -3.36 -3.50
C GLY A 46 -8.14 -1.85 -3.32
N GLN A 47 -9.23 -1.08 -3.21
CA GLN A 47 -9.20 0.35 -2.89
C GLN A 47 -9.32 0.57 -1.38
N PRO A 48 -8.66 1.57 -0.78
CA PRO A 48 -8.83 1.87 0.65
C PRO A 48 -10.32 2.06 1.01
N THR A 49 -10.79 1.37 2.05
CA THR A 49 -12.18 1.51 2.53
C THR A 49 -12.29 2.46 3.73
N GLY A 50 -11.23 2.59 4.52
CA GLY A 50 -11.17 3.50 5.66
C GLY A 50 -10.18 4.65 5.49
N PRO A 51 -9.97 5.45 6.54
CA PRO A 51 -9.08 6.60 6.49
C PRO A 51 -7.62 6.18 6.30
N VAL A 52 -6.88 6.96 5.52
CA VAL A 52 -5.42 6.88 5.44
C VAL A 52 -4.82 7.50 6.71
N VAL A 53 -4.00 6.74 7.43
CA VAL A 53 -3.39 7.12 8.71
C VAL A 53 -1.89 7.42 8.59
N ALA A 54 -1.26 6.99 7.50
CA ALA A 54 0.11 7.35 7.16
C ALA A 54 0.26 7.40 5.64
N ALA A 55 1.07 8.35 5.16
CA ALA A 55 1.45 8.44 3.76
C ALA A 55 2.90 8.91 3.64
N GLY A 56 3.64 8.34 2.68
CA GLY A 56 5.03 8.69 2.41
C GLY A 56 5.30 8.73 0.91
N ASP A 57 5.94 9.80 0.46
CA ASP A 57 6.38 9.97 -0.92
C ASP A 57 7.70 9.22 -1.15
N LEU A 58 7.78 8.44 -2.23
CA LEU A 58 8.92 7.62 -2.60
C LEU A 58 9.80 8.27 -3.69
N LYS A 59 9.77 9.58 -3.87
CA LYS A 59 10.71 10.28 -4.78
C LYS A 59 12.17 9.94 -4.46
N GLY A 60 12.91 9.51 -5.48
CA GLY A 60 14.37 9.38 -5.44
C GLY A 60 14.93 8.09 -4.84
N ILE A 61 14.11 7.04 -4.73
CA ILE A 61 14.57 5.65 -4.50
C ILE A 61 14.94 4.95 -5.81
#